data_AF-A0A7X4F659-F1
#
_entry.id   AF-A0A7X4F659-F1
#
_cell.length_a   1.000
_cell.length_b   1.000
_cell.length_c   1.000
_cell.angle_alpha   90.00
_cell.angle_beta   90.00
_cell.angle_gamma   90.00
#
_symmetry.space_group_name_H-M   'P 1'
#
loop_
_entity.id
_entity.type
_entity.pdbx_description
1 polymer ?
#
loop_
_entity_poly.entity_id
_entity_poly.type
_entity_poly.pdbx_seq_one_letter_code
_entity_poly.pdbx_strand_id
1 'polypeptide(L)'
;MGWVRGASSRGGGVASPTTPTPPGMLERTGNIKTILTQLAQQVSSSGKGIRSLTWRMNSDDGFMPLALLKAEPGATVRVEMMEGVWSSGDGAAEWSFTFQGTPEEAVILRSFIEGQWRRGGDRDLIKYQLTYDPPLTWSDQGEDWIRRLTRAGLGTQMATIGLELSAQ
;
A
#
# COMPACT_ATOMS: atom_id res chain seq x y z
N MET A 1 23.64 -45.25 -31.03
CA MET A 1 22.65 -44.70 -30.08
C MET A 1 23.41 -43.87 -29.06
N GLY A 2 23.49 -42.55 -29.27
CA GLY A 2 23.96 -41.62 -28.25
C GLY A 2 22.79 -41.16 -27.40
N TRP A 3 23.05 -40.63 -26.19
CA TRP A 3 22.46 -39.39 -25.67
C TRP A 3 23.32 -38.88 -24.51
N VAL A 4 23.34 -37.56 -24.40
CA VAL A 4 24.32 -36.67 -23.77
C VAL A 4 23.91 -36.34 -22.33
N ARG A 5 24.89 -36.15 -21.44
CA ARG A 5 24.72 -35.51 -20.12
C ARG A 5 24.26 -34.05 -20.30
N GLY A 6 23.10 -33.70 -19.74
CA GLY A 6 22.63 -32.32 -19.62
C GLY A 6 22.39 -31.97 -18.16
N ALA A 7 23.14 -30.99 -17.65
CA ALA A 7 22.91 -30.34 -16.37
C ALA A 7 21.58 -29.57 -16.38
N SER A 8 20.92 -29.44 -15.23
CA SER A 8 19.84 -28.47 -15.04
C SER A 8 19.99 -27.79 -13.68
N SER A 9 20.53 -26.58 -13.75
CA SER A 9 20.47 -25.53 -12.73
C SER A 9 19.13 -24.79 -12.79
N ARG A 10 18.83 -24.04 -11.72
CA ARG A 10 17.79 -23.00 -11.50
C ARG A 10 16.56 -23.56 -10.79
N GLY A 11 16.20 -23.10 -9.59
CA GLY A 11 16.19 -21.70 -9.14
C GLY A 11 14.77 -21.18 -9.31
N GLY A 12 13.84 -21.66 -8.47
CA GLY A 12 12.44 -21.24 -8.47
C GLY A 12 12.22 -20.14 -7.45
N GLY A 13 12.60 -18.91 -7.80
CA GLY A 13 12.07 -17.73 -7.12
C GLY A 13 10.67 -17.48 -7.65
N VAL A 14 9.67 -17.61 -6.78
CA VAL A 14 8.28 -17.30 -7.11
C VAL A 14 8.21 -15.79 -7.32
N ALA A 15 8.12 -15.35 -8.58
CA ALA A 15 7.89 -13.96 -8.89
C ALA A 15 6.45 -13.62 -8.49
N SER A 16 6.28 -12.70 -7.54
CA SER A 16 4.97 -12.13 -7.20
C SER A 16 4.32 -11.54 -8.46
N PRO A 17 3.00 -11.67 -8.65
CA PRO A 17 2.33 -11.14 -9.83
C PRO A 17 2.43 -9.61 -9.84
N THR A 18 3.16 -9.05 -10.80
CA THR A 18 3.08 -7.63 -11.15
C THR A 18 1.83 -7.42 -11.98
N THR A 19 0.74 -7.03 -11.34
CA THR A 19 -0.46 -6.51 -12.02
C THR A 19 -0.05 -5.30 -12.88
N PRO A 20 -0.40 -5.25 -14.18
CA PRO A 20 -0.06 -4.12 -15.04
C PRO A 20 -0.73 -2.83 -14.56
N THR A 21 0.05 -1.77 -14.39
CA THR A 21 -0.41 -0.45 -13.95
C THR A 21 -1.36 0.15 -14.99
N PRO A 22 -2.61 0.53 -14.62
CA PRO A 22 -3.57 1.15 -15.54
C PRO A 22 -3.05 2.45 -16.17
N PRO A 23 -3.49 2.80 -17.40
CA PRO A 23 -3.15 4.08 -18.04
C PRO A 23 -3.57 5.27 -17.16
N GLY A 24 -2.65 6.20 -16.89
CA GLY A 24 -2.92 7.35 -16.01
C GLY A 24 -2.66 7.10 -14.52
N MET A 25 -2.20 5.89 -14.15
CA MET A 25 -1.77 5.57 -12.80
C MET A 25 -0.24 5.71 -12.67
N LEU A 26 0.20 6.46 -11.66
CA LEU A 26 1.60 6.61 -11.28
C LEU A 26 1.87 5.74 -10.06
N GLU A 27 2.68 4.70 -10.18
CA GLU A 27 3.04 3.84 -9.05
C GLU A 27 4.54 3.87 -8.77
N ARG A 28 4.90 3.95 -7.49
CA ARG A 28 6.28 3.92 -7.01
C ARG A 28 6.37 3.09 -5.74
N THR A 29 7.46 2.32 -5.62
CA THR A 29 7.82 1.61 -4.39
C THR A 29 9.14 2.15 -3.87
N GLY A 30 9.20 2.45 -2.58
CA GLY A 30 10.40 2.97 -1.97
C GLY A 30 10.14 3.63 -0.63
N ASN A 31 11.12 4.44 -0.22
CA ASN A 31 10.99 5.29 0.94
C ASN A 31 9.85 6.31 0.75
N ILE A 32 8.92 6.37 1.70
CA ILE A 32 7.70 7.18 1.61
C ILE A 32 7.98 8.65 1.27
N LYS A 33 8.94 9.30 1.93
CA LYS A 33 9.24 10.71 1.63
C LYS A 33 9.71 10.87 0.18
N THR A 34 10.66 10.04 -0.24
CA THR A 34 11.22 10.09 -1.59
C THR A 34 10.15 9.85 -2.67
N ILE A 35 9.31 8.83 -2.50
CA ILE A 35 8.28 8.50 -3.49
C ILE A 35 7.21 9.59 -3.56
N LEU A 36 6.78 10.15 -2.43
CA LEU A 36 5.82 11.26 -2.40
C LEU A 36 6.40 12.50 -3.10
N THR A 37 7.68 12.84 -2.85
CA THR A 37 8.35 13.95 -3.54
C THR A 37 8.40 13.73 -5.06
N GLN A 38 8.78 12.54 -5.52
CA GLN A 38 8.83 12.21 -6.95
C GLN A 38 7.45 12.28 -7.60
N LEU A 39 6.44 11.73 -6.94
CA LEU A 39 5.07 11.74 -7.41
C LEU A 39 4.50 13.16 -7.47
N ALA A 40 4.76 13.98 -6.46
CA ALA A 40 4.33 15.38 -6.43
C ALA A 40 4.97 16.20 -7.56
N GLN A 41 6.27 16.00 -7.82
CA GLN A 41 6.95 16.65 -8.94
C GLN A 41 6.34 16.23 -10.29
N GLN A 42 6.08 14.93 -10.46
CA GLN A 42 5.50 14.40 -11.69
C GLN A 42 4.08 14.93 -11.94
N VAL A 43 3.24 14.97 -10.90
CA VAL A 43 1.87 15.50 -11.01
C VAL A 43 1.89 17.01 -11.26
N SER A 44 2.77 17.77 -10.58
CA SER A 44 2.95 19.21 -10.82
C SER A 44 3.27 19.52 -12.29
N SER A 45 4.12 18.70 -12.92
CA SER A 45 4.47 18.88 -14.34
C SER A 45 3.34 18.52 -15.32
N SER A 46 2.32 17.78 -14.86
CA SER A 46 1.23 17.28 -15.72
C SER A 46 0.04 18.23 -15.83
N GLY A 47 -0.11 19.16 -14.88
CA GLY A 47 -1.29 20.03 -14.77
C GLY A 47 -2.59 19.31 -14.37
N LYS A 48 -2.53 18.03 -14.00
CA LYS A 48 -3.68 17.22 -13.56
C LYS A 48 -3.83 17.21 -12.04
N GLY A 49 -5.04 16.98 -11.56
CA GLY A 49 -5.30 16.70 -10.14
C GLY A 49 -5.14 15.22 -9.81
N ILE A 50 -5.01 14.87 -8.53
CA ILE A 50 -5.06 13.50 -8.04
C ILE A 50 -6.50 13.15 -7.70
N ARG A 51 -7.05 12.13 -8.36
CA ARG A 51 -8.38 11.60 -8.05
C ARG A 51 -8.34 10.58 -6.94
N SER A 52 -7.36 9.68 -6.98
CA SER A 52 -7.21 8.65 -5.96
C SER A 52 -5.75 8.38 -5.64
N LEU A 53 -5.51 7.99 -4.39
CA LEU A 53 -4.22 7.53 -3.90
C LEU A 53 -4.38 6.14 -3.30
N THR A 54 -3.52 5.22 -3.72
CA THR A 54 -3.35 3.92 -3.09
C THR A 54 -2.08 3.94 -2.25
N TRP A 55 -2.16 3.47 -1.01
CA TRP A 55 -1.02 3.33 -0.12
C TRP A 55 -0.94 1.90 0.39
N ARG A 56 0.19 1.25 0.18
CA ARG A 56 0.41 -0.13 0.60
C ARG A 56 1.72 -0.21 1.38
N MET A 57 1.64 -0.66 2.63
CA MET A 57 2.82 -0.84 3.47
C MET A 57 3.23 -2.30 3.57
N ASN A 58 4.54 -2.49 3.76
CA ASN A 58 5.06 -3.77 4.22
C ASN A 58 4.61 -4.01 5.67
N SER A 59 4.40 -5.27 6.00
CA SER A 59 3.32 -5.70 6.87
C SER A 59 3.58 -5.68 8.38
N ASP A 60 4.78 -5.27 8.80
CA ASP A 60 5.07 -4.99 10.22
C ASP A 60 4.43 -3.66 10.68
N ASP A 61 4.30 -2.70 9.75
CA ASP A 61 3.83 -1.34 10.03
C ASP A 61 2.52 -1.01 9.32
N GLY A 62 1.78 -2.05 8.87
CA GLY A 62 0.60 -1.91 8.01
C GLY A 62 -0.49 -0.99 8.57
N PHE A 63 -0.69 -0.95 9.90
CA PHE A 63 -1.67 -0.09 10.58
C PHE A 63 -1.11 1.28 11.00
N MET A 64 0.20 1.48 10.91
CA MET A 64 0.85 2.73 11.31
C MET A 64 0.33 3.97 10.54
N PRO A 65 0.04 3.91 9.21
CA PRO A 65 -0.40 5.09 8.49
C PRO A 65 -1.89 5.39 8.72
N LEU A 66 -2.67 4.49 9.34
CA LEU A 66 -4.13 4.61 9.47
C LEU A 66 -4.56 5.95 10.10
N ALA A 67 -3.96 6.32 11.23
CA ALA A 67 -4.30 7.56 11.93
C ALA A 67 -3.99 8.81 11.11
N LEU A 68 -2.93 8.73 10.29
CA LEU A 68 -2.51 9.83 9.43
C LEU A 68 -3.42 9.93 8.19
N LEU A 69 -3.65 8.82 7.51
CA LEU A 69 -4.43 8.78 6.28
C LEU A 69 -5.89 9.15 6.54
N LYS A 70 -6.47 8.71 7.67
CA LYS A 70 -7.80 9.13 8.12
C LYS A 70 -7.93 10.66 8.29
N ALA A 71 -6.85 11.33 8.64
CA ALA A 71 -6.83 12.77 8.86
C ALA A 71 -6.54 13.58 7.58
N GLU A 72 -6.39 12.93 6.42
CA GLU A 72 -6.09 13.65 5.18
C GLU A 72 -7.29 14.49 4.72
N PRO A 73 -7.14 15.82 4.60
CA PRO A 73 -8.24 16.70 4.23
C PRO A 73 -8.75 16.43 2.81
N GLY A 74 -10.09 16.46 2.66
CA GLY A 74 -10.73 16.30 1.34
C GLY A 74 -10.65 14.88 0.76
N ALA A 75 -10.14 13.90 1.53
CA ALA A 75 -10.09 12.51 1.13
C ALA A 75 -11.16 11.68 1.85
N THR A 76 -11.87 10.83 1.10
CA THR A 76 -12.57 9.68 1.67
C THR A 76 -11.61 8.49 1.70
N VAL A 77 -11.43 7.89 2.87
CA VAL A 77 -10.48 6.80 3.07
C VAL A 77 -11.22 5.46 3.16
N ARG A 78 -10.71 4.46 2.45
CA ARG A 78 -11.12 3.07 2.54
C ARG A 78 -9.91 2.21 2.87
N VAL A 79 -10.10 1.20 3.72
CA VAL A 79 -9.07 0.23 4.07
C VAL A 79 -9.44 -1.12 3.45
N GLU A 80 -8.48 -1.73 2.79
CA GLU A 80 -8.55 -3.06 2.20
C GLU A 80 -7.46 -3.92 2.84
N MET A 81 -7.85 -5.05 3.44
CA MET A 81 -6.91 -6.07 3.91
C MET A 81 -7.09 -7.30 3.04
N MET A 82 -6.06 -7.60 2.26
CA MET A 82 -5.98 -8.82 1.46
C MET A 82 -5.31 -9.87 2.35
N GLU A 83 -6.00 -10.99 2.59
CA GLU A 83 -5.44 -12.26 3.06
C GLU A 83 -4.62 -12.23 4.37
N GLY A 84 -5.23 -11.86 5.50
CA GLY A 84 -4.61 -12.15 6.79
C GLY A 84 -4.57 -13.67 7.04
N VAL A 85 -3.49 -14.36 6.68
CA VAL A 85 -3.30 -15.79 6.98
C VAL A 85 -2.65 -15.93 8.35
N TRP A 86 -3.39 -16.44 9.32
CA TRP A 86 -2.81 -16.84 10.60
C TRP A 86 -2.78 -18.36 10.66
N SER A 87 -1.62 -18.90 11.01
CA SER A 87 -1.44 -20.30 11.33
C SER A 87 -1.14 -20.42 12.81
N SER A 88 -1.81 -21.33 13.52
CA SER A 88 -1.36 -21.73 14.85
C SER A 88 0.07 -22.26 14.73
N GLY A 89 0.96 -21.96 15.69
CA GLY A 89 2.37 -22.37 15.59
C GLY A 89 2.61 -23.88 15.47
N ASP A 90 1.57 -24.70 15.67
CA ASP A 90 1.51 -26.16 15.47
C ASP A 90 0.84 -26.59 14.15
N GLY A 91 0.40 -25.65 13.30
CA GLY A 91 -0.26 -25.88 12.01
C GLY A 91 -1.69 -26.43 12.10
N ALA A 92 -2.27 -26.54 13.31
CA ALA A 92 -3.59 -27.15 13.52
C ALA A 92 -4.78 -26.26 13.13
N ALA A 93 -4.57 -24.95 13.01
CA ALA A 93 -5.61 -23.99 12.64
C ALA A 93 -5.05 -22.93 11.69
N GLU A 94 -5.74 -22.75 10.57
CA GLU A 94 -5.52 -21.67 9.62
C GLU A 94 -6.83 -20.90 9.45
N TRP A 95 -6.76 -19.57 9.42
CA TRP A 95 -7.88 -18.76 8.97
C TRP A 95 -7.40 -17.63 8.08
N SER A 96 -8.21 -17.33 7.08
CA SER A 96 -8.06 -16.20 6.18
C SER A 96 -9.32 -15.34 6.24
N PHE A 97 -9.13 -14.03 6.08
CA PHE A 97 -10.25 -13.11 5.94
C PHE A 97 -9.90 -12.03 4.92
N THR A 98 -10.94 -11.48 4.29
CA THR A 98 -10.85 -10.27 3.48
C THR A 98 -11.64 -9.19 4.20
N PHE A 99 -11.08 -7.99 4.29
CA PHE A 99 -11.76 -6.84 4.87
C PHE A 99 -11.75 -5.68 3.89
N GLN A 100 -12.91 -5.04 3.75
CA GLN A 100 -13.06 -3.78 3.05
C GLN A 100 -14.01 -2.89 3.85
N GLY A 101 -13.53 -1.75 4.31
CA GLY A 101 -14.33 -0.87 5.17
C GLY A 101 -13.69 0.48 5.42
N THR A 102 -14.29 1.21 6.36
CA THR A 102 -13.81 2.50 6.84
C THR A 102 -12.59 2.36 7.76
N PRO A 103 -11.81 3.43 7.98
CA PRO A 103 -10.78 3.45 9.00
C PRO A 103 -11.27 3.06 10.40
N GLU A 104 -12.48 3.48 10.79
CA GLU A 104 -13.10 3.18 12.08
C GLU A 104 -13.34 1.68 12.27
N GLU A 105 -13.93 1.04 11.26
CA GLU A 105 -14.15 -0.41 11.24
C GLU A 105 -12.82 -1.18 11.24
N ALA A 106 -11.82 -0.67 10.52
CA ALA A 106 -10.48 -1.25 10.51
C ALA A 106 -9.78 -1.20 11.89
N VAL A 107 -10.02 -0.16 12.70
CA VAL A 107 -9.51 -0.09 14.09
C VAL A 107 -10.14 -1.20 14.95
N ILE A 108 -11.45 -1.40 14.82
CA ILE A 108 -12.17 -2.44 15.58
C ILE A 108 -11.62 -3.82 15.21
N LEU A 109 -11.48 -4.08 13.91
CA LEU A 109 -10.91 -5.33 13.40
C LEU A 109 -9.47 -5.51 13.90
N ARG A 110 -8.63 -4.47 13.82
CA ARG A 110 -7.26 -4.50 14.34
C ARG A 110 -7.24 -4.95 15.80
N SER A 111 -8.04 -4.34 16.68
CA SER A 111 -8.06 -4.71 18.10
C SER A 111 -8.43 -6.18 18.34
N PHE A 112 -9.28 -6.75 17.49
CA PHE A 112 -9.65 -8.16 17.55
C PHE A 112 -8.51 -9.08 17.08
N ILE A 113 -7.80 -8.72 16.01
CA ILE A 113 -6.80 -9.59 15.36
C ILE A 113 -5.35 -9.35 15.77
N GLU A 114 -5.02 -8.20 16.38
CA GLU A 114 -3.64 -7.78 16.68
C GLU A 114 -2.90 -8.79 17.58
N GLY A 115 -3.62 -9.39 18.53
CA GLY A 115 -3.07 -10.44 19.39
C GLY A 115 -2.65 -11.71 18.62
N GLN A 116 -3.37 -12.05 17.55
CA GLN A 116 -3.06 -13.20 16.69
C GLN A 116 -2.02 -12.83 15.63
N TRP A 117 -2.13 -11.64 15.04
CA TRP A 117 -1.19 -11.09 14.07
C TRP A 117 0.25 -11.03 14.61
N ARG A 118 0.42 -10.66 15.90
CA ARG A 118 1.74 -10.65 16.56
C ARG A 118 2.34 -12.04 16.77
N ARG A 119 1.53 -13.11 16.78
CA ARG A 119 1.94 -14.47 17.17
C ARG A 119 2.38 -15.35 16.00
N GLY A 120 2.19 -14.92 14.76
CA GLY A 120 2.65 -15.64 13.57
C GLY A 120 1.57 -15.74 12.49
N GLY A 121 1.99 -15.56 11.24
CA GLY A 121 1.14 -15.52 10.05
C GLY A 121 1.86 -14.77 8.94
N ASP A 122 1.69 -15.20 7.69
CA ASP A 122 2.12 -14.38 6.55
C ASP A 122 1.24 -13.13 6.57
N ARG A 123 1.90 -12.01 6.77
CA ARG A 123 1.24 -10.74 7.01
C ARG A 123 1.03 -10.11 5.66
N ASP A 124 -0.12 -10.34 5.06
CA ASP A 124 -0.42 -9.69 3.79
C ASP A 124 -0.80 -8.23 3.94
N LEU A 125 -0.77 -7.60 2.78
CA LEU A 125 -0.60 -6.18 2.53
C LEU A 125 -1.87 -5.41 2.90
N ILE A 126 -1.79 -4.59 3.95
CA ILE A 126 -2.82 -3.58 4.20
C ILE A 126 -2.68 -2.50 3.12
N LYS A 127 -3.77 -2.31 2.39
CA LYS A 127 -3.91 -1.30 1.34
C LYS A 127 -4.91 -0.26 1.81
N TYR A 128 -4.54 1.00 1.67
CA TYR A 128 -5.42 2.14 1.87
C TYR A 128 -5.73 2.77 0.53
N GLN A 129 -6.98 3.14 0.33
CA GLN A 129 -7.41 3.90 -0.83
C GLN A 129 -8.02 5.22 -0.35
N LEU A 130 -7.41 6.32 -0.77
CA LEU A 130 -7.90 7.67 -0.55
C LEU A 130 -8.51 8.15 -1.86
N THR A 131 -9.72 8.69 -1.81
CA THR A 131 -10.41 9.25 -2.96
C THR A 131 -10.72 10.71 -2.68
N TYR A 132 -10.34 11.60 -3.60
CA TYR A 132 -10.53 13.04 -3.49
C TYR A 132 -11.67 13.48 -4.39
N ASP A 133 -12.64 14.21 -3.82
CA ASP A 133 -13.74 14.83 -4.54
C ASP A 133 -14.01 16.24 -3.95
N PRO A 134 -13.60 17.33 -4.63
CA PRO A 134 -12.96 17.38 -5.95
C PRO A 134 -11.53 16.82 -5.96
N PRO A 135 -10.94 16.50 -7.13
CA PRO A 135 -9.55 16.02 -7.24
C PRO A 135 -8.56 16.94 -6.53
N LEU A 136 -7.58 16.36 -5.83
CA LEU A 136 -6.56 17.11 -5.14
C LEU A 136 -5.64 17.82 -6.13
N THR A 137 -5.59 19.14 -6.01
CA THR A 137 -4.66 20.02 -6.73
C THR A 137 -3.87 20.83 -5.72
N TRP A 138 -2.66 21.24 -6.08
CA TRP A 138 -1.80 22.04 -5.21
C TRP A 138 -1.24 23.25 -5.94
N SER A 139 -0.97 24.30 -5.18
CA SER A 139 -0.28 25.51 -5.64
C SER A 139 1.20 25.53 -5.27
N ASP A 140 1.63 24.69 -4.32
CA ASP A 140 2.95 24.66 -3.67
C ASP A 140 3.78 23.43 -4.06
N GLN A 141 3.56 22.88 -5.26
CA GLN A 141 4.18 21.63 -5.71
C GLN A 141 3.93 20.43 -4.77
N GLY A 142 2.92 20.50 -3.90
CA GLY A 142 2.54 19.42 -3.00
C GLY A 142 3.39 19.34 -1.72
N GLU A 143 4.12 20.39 -1.35
CA GLU A 143 4.94 20.40 -0.12
C GLU A 143 4.13 20.12 1.14
N ASP A 144 2.99 20.81 1.30
CA ASP A 144 2.11 20.59 2.45
C ASP A 144 1.52 19.17 2.47
N TRP A 145 1.21 18.61 1.30
CA TRP A 145 0.73 17.25 1.15
C TRP A 145 1.81 16.22 1.55
N ILE A 146 3.05 16.39 1.08
CA ILE A 146 4.19 15.55 1.48
C ILE A 146 4.41 15.67 3.00
N ARG A 147 4.40 16.88 3.54
CA ARG A 147 4.63 17.14 4.97
C ARG A 147 3.58 16.45 5.85
N ARG A 148 2.31 16.47 5.44
CA ARG A 148 1.24 15.73 6.15
C ARG A 148 1.49 14.23 6.06
N LEU A 149 1.64 13.68 4.86
CA LEU A 149 1.75 12.23 4.64
C LEU A 149 3.07 11.60 5.13
N THR A 150 4.09 12.41 5.41
CA THR A 150 5.36 11.95 6.02
C THR A 150 5.44 12.22 7.52
N ARG A 151 4.40 12.83 8.10
CA ARG A 151 4.33 13.11 9.54
C ARG A 151 4.34 11.80 10.32
N ALA A 152 4.64 11.89 11.62
CA ALA A 152 4.73 10.74 12.52
C ALA A 152 5.85 9.72 12.21
N GLY A 153 6.91 10.14 11.50
CA GLY A 153 8.09 9.29 11.28
C GLY A 153 7.94 8.27 10.16
N LEU A 154 6.82 8.29 9.42
CA LEU A 154 6.60 7.43 8.25
C LEU A 154 7.57 7.71 7.11
N GLY A 155 8.20 8.90 7.09
CA GLY A 155 9.07 9.32 6.01
C GLY A 155 10.18 8.31 5.70
N THR A 156 10.72 7.58 6.67
CA THR A 156 11.78 6.57 6.47
C THR A 156 11.27 5.19 6.04
N GLN A 157 9.96 4.96 6.17
CA GLN A 157 9.35 3.66 5.97
C GLN A 157 9.16 3.33 4.49
N MET A 158 9.04 2.03 4.22
CA MET A 158 8.87 1.50 2.86
C MET A 158 7.39 1.31 2.56
N ALA A 159 6.96 1.84 1.41
CA ALA A 159 5.61 1.65 0.90
C ALA A 159 5.60 1.58 -0.63
N THR A 160 4.52 1.03 -1.17
CA THR A 160 4.10 1.25 -2.55
C THR A 160 2.98 2.27 -2.55
N ILE A 161 3.17 3.38 -3.26
CA ILE A 161 2.16 4.42 -3.41
C ILE A 161 1.80 4.55 -4.89
N GLY A 162 0.49 4.50 -5.16
CA GLY A 162 -0.11 4.69 -6.47
C GLY A 162 -0.95 5.96 -6.49
N LEU A 163 -0.90 6.74 -7.57
CA LEU A 163 -1.78 7.88 -7.81
C LEU A 163 -2.57 7.67 -9.10
N GLU A 164 -3.87 7.85 -9.06
CA GLU A 164 -4.71 8.00 -10.24
C GLU A 164 -4.94 9.49 -10.49
N LEU A 165 -4.60 9.96 -11.69
CA LEU A 165 -4.76 11.36 -12.05
C LEU A 165 -6.15 11.63 -12.66
N SER A 166 -6.65 12.84 -12.52
CA SER A 166 -7.88 13.27 -13.17
C SER A 166 -7.77 13.17 -14.69
N ALA A 167 -8.91 12.95 -15.35
CA ALA A 167 -9.02 13.17 -16.79
C ALA A 167 -8.75 14.65 -17.11
N GLN A 168 -8.26 14.91 -18.32
CA GLN A 168 -8.13 16.27 -18.86
C GLN A 168 -9.49 16.86 -19.18
#